data_AF-A0AAE0WBL5-F1
#
_entry.id   AF-A0AAE0WBL5-F1
#
_cell.length_a   1.000
_cell.length_b   1.000
_cell.length_c   1.000
_cell.angle_alpha   90.00
_cell.angle_beta   90.00
_cell.angle_gamma   90.00
#
_symmetry.space_group_name_H-M   'P 1'
#
loop_
_entity.id
_entity.type
_entity.pdbx_description
1 polymer ?
#
loop_
_entity_poly.entity_id
_entity_poly.type
_entity_poly.pdbx_seq_one_letter_code
_entity_poly.pdbx_strand_id
1 'polypeptide(L)'
;MDKLEMSSLCCCPRTLAKQLTCIELRLIRGICRDDLLQGCKTNSSTSVSKNYSDYVHWCNRLSTLVDAQLTMCTNKPRRKKIMLTNYLLDVAVECISIGNFNSAIIILIRLDMSPVSKMQGLWAEHNWSYFNKMKHLIDPNKNFSNYRAYLQVAKDRTETDENVVDEIFIPYFELLMKDLYVADDVSSRSSKDSGDLTFQIEKSIHYLEIWKKAQCSFKEIPIIIKYLESDVILDRSCQVHLLQSESLTPCGSNSRSEQTSARLAEPIKWVRRKVDYLFSQ
;
A
#
# COMPACT_ATOMS: atom_id res chain seq x y z
N MET A 1 -1.91 22.71 -19.47
CA MET A 1 -2.88 21.89 -18.68
C MET A 1 -2.07 20.81 -17.94
N ASP A 2 -1.07 21.25 -17.17
CA ASP A 2 0.06 20.42 -16.70
C ASP A 2 0.11 20.25 -15.16
N LYS A 3 -0.95 20.68 -14.48
CA LYS A 3 -1.06 20.69 -13.00
C LYS A 3 -1.41 19.32 -12.38
N LEU A 4 -1.42 18.23 -13.15
CA LEU A 4 -1.80 16.89 -12.67
C LEU A 4 -0.66 15.86 -12.66
N GLU A 5 0.54 16.19 -13.16
CA GLU A 5 1.68 15.26 -13.12
C GLU A 5 2.41 15.39 -11.77
N MET A 6 2.44 14.32 -10.98
CA MET A 6 3.07 14.31 -9.65
C MET A 6 4.56 14.72 -9.71
N SER A 7 5.27 14.29 -10.76
CA SER A 7 6.69 14.59 -10.96
C SER A 7 6.96 16.06 -11.32
N SER A 8 5.94 16.82 -11.75
CA SER A 8 6.07 18.26 -11.95
C SER A 8 5.89 19.04 -10.64
N LEU A 9 5.15 18.48 -9.68
CA LEU A 9 4.96 19.05 -8.35
C LEU A 9 6.13 18.76 -7.40
N CYS A 10 6.73 17.57 -7.51
CA CYS A 10 7.92 17.18 -6.77
C CYS A 10 8.88 16.45 -7.69
N CYS A 11 10.01 17.09 -8.03
CA CYS A 11 11.02 16.49 -8.90
C CYS A 11 11.97 15.54 -8.15
N CYS A 12 12.01 15.60 -6.81
CA CYS A 12 12.90 14.80 -5.99
C CYS A 12 12.14 13.61 -5.37
N PRO A 13 12.46 12.36 -5.76
CA PRO A 13 11.81 11.15 -5.22
C PRO A 13 11.85 11.08 -3.69
N ARG A 14 13.01 11.41 -3.10
CA ARG A 14 13.20 11.42 -1.65
C ARG A 14 12.31 12.43 -0.94
N THR A 15 12.10 13.60 -1.53
CA THR A 15 11.20 14.61 -0.97
C THR A 15 9.76 14.07 -0.96
N LEU A 16 9.31 13.44 -2.04
CA LEU A 16 7.99 12.83 -2.07
C LEU A 16 7.85 11.69 -1.06
N ALA A 17 8.83 10.80 -0.96
CA ALA A 17 8.86 9.70 0.01
C ALA A 17 8.75 10.22 1.46
N LYS A 18 9.45 11.33 1.78
CA LYS A 18 9.30 12.01 3.08
C LYS A 18 7.88 12.51 3.32
N GLN A 19 7.24 13.14 2.32
CA GLN A 19 5.86 13.62 2.46
C GLN A 19 4.85 12.46 2.64
N LEU A 20 4.98 11.37 1.88
CA LEU A 20 4.18 10.15 2.07
C LEU A 20 4.33 9.62 3.50
N THR A 21 5.57 9.58 3.99
CA THR A 21 5.90 9.12 5.35
C THR A 21 5.30 10.03 6.44
N CYS A 22 5.31 11.35 6.26
CA CYS A 22 4.65 12.27 7.20
C CYS A 22 3.15 12.00 7.33
N ILE A 23 2.45 11.88 6.20
CA ILE A 23 1.01 11.61 6.17
C ILE A 23 0.73 10.28 6.86
N GLU A 24 1.47 9.25 6.48
CA GLU A 24 1.23 7.89 6.94
C GLU A 24 1.54 7.69 8.42
N LEU A 25 2.63 8.25 8.93
CA LEU A 25 2.92 8.26 10.38
C LEU A 25 1.84 9.01 11.16
N ARG A 26 1.36 10.15 10.65
CA ARG A 26 0.27 10.91 11.29
C ARG A 26 -1.00 10.07 11.40
N LEU A 27 -1.36 9.33 10.35
CA LEU A 27 -2.56 8.50 10.34
C LEU A 27 -2.39 7.24 11.20
N ILE A 28 -1.27 6.52 11.08
CA ILE A 28 -1.04 5.27 11.81
C ILE A 28 -0.94 5.49 13.33
N ARG A 29 -0.46 6.66 13.77
CA ARG A 29 -0.45 7.06 15.19
C ARG A 29 -1.85 7.12 15.80
N GLY A 30 -2.86 7.44 14.98
CA GLY A 30 -4.25 7.46 15.40
C GLY A 30 -4.86 6.07 15.60
N ILE A 31 -4.28 5.03 15.00
CA ILE A 31 -4.78 3.66 15.12
C ILE A 31 -4.44 3.11 16.51
N CYS A 32 -5.44 2.64 17.23
CA CYS A 32 -5.29 1.91 18.49
C CYS A 32 -5.49 0.40 18.31
N ARG A 33 -5.27 -0.35 19.39
CA ARG A 33 -5.52 -1.79 19.44
C ARG A 33 -6.94 -2.17 18.98
N ASP A 34 -7.96 -1.49 19.50
CA ASP A 34 -9.35 -1.81 19.19
C ASP A 34 -9.68 -1.53 17.72
N ASP A 35 -9.08 -0.50 17.13
CA ASP A 35 -9.19 -0.20 15.70
C ASP A 35 -8.70 -1.36 14.83
N LEU A 36 -7.57 -1.98 15.21
CA LEU A 36 -6.98 -3.12 14.49
C LEU A 36 -7.83 -4.39 14.66
N LEU A 37 -8.24 -4.69 15.89
CA LEU A 37 -9.06 -5.88 16.17
C LEU A 37 -10.44 -5.78 15.52
N GLN A 38 -11.01 -4.58 15.45
CA GLN A 38 -12.25 -4.34 14.73
C GLN A 38 -12.04 -4.45 13.22
N GLY A 39 -11.00 -3.79 12.71
CA GLY A 39 -10.69 -3.74 11.27
C GLY A 39 -10.35 -5.11 10.68
N CYS A 40 -9.75 -6.03 11.45
CA CYS A 40 -9.47 -7.37 10.95
C CYS A 40 -10.74 -8.23 10.81
N LYS A 41 -11.74 -8.04 11.69
CA LYS A 41 -12.97 -8.85 11.75
C LYS A 41 -14.02 -8.51 10.70
N THR A 42 -13.99 -7.32 10.12
CA THR A 42 -15.12 -6.83 9.33
C THR A 42 -15.23 -7.50 7.97
N ASN A 43 -16.22 -8.41 7.84
CA ASN A 43 -16.82 -8.84 6.56
C ASN A 43 -18.16 -8.14 6.26
N SER A 44 -18.69 -7.37 7.21
CA SER A 44 -20.03 -6.78 7.17
C SER A 44 -20.09 -5.42 7.87
N SER A 45 -21.09 -4.64 7.48
CA SER A 45 -21.45 -3.24 7.78
C SER A 45 -21.60 -2.84 9.26
N THR A 46 -20.66 -3.20 10.12
CA THR A 46 -20.49 -2.63 11.47
C THR A 46 -19.44 -1.53 11.45
N SER A 47 -19.65 -0.49 12.24
CA SER A 47 -18.94 0.80 12.16
C SER A 47 -17.45 0.67 12.48
N VAL A 48 -16.64 0.40 11.47
CA VAL A 48 -15.18 0.51 11.52
C VAL A 48 -14.81 1.88 12.07
N SER A 49 -13.83 1.93 12.97
CA SER A 49 -13.42 3.19 13.56
C SER A 49 -12.96 4.20 12.51
N LYS A 50 -13.13 5.49 12.82
CA LYS A 50 -12.73 6.57 11.93
C LYS A 50 -11.23 6.49 11.62
N ASN A 51 -10.38 6.21 12.61
CA ASN A 51 -8.92 6.19 12.43
C ASN A 51 -8.48 5.07 11.49
N TYR A 52 -9.04 3.86 11.66
CA TYR A 52 -8.78 2.77 10.73
C TYR A 52 -9.29 3.10 9.32
N SER A 53 -10.51 3.66 9.23
CA SER A 53 -11.11 4.05 7.95
C SER A 53 -10.27 5.11 7.22
N ASP A 54 -9.77 6.13 7.94
CA ASP A 54 -8.90 7.17 7.39
C ASP A 54 -7.58 6.58 6.88
N TYR A 55 -6.98 5.63 7.61
CA TYR A 55 -5.73 4.98 7.17
C TYR A 55 -5.94 4.09 5.94
N VAL A 56 -7.02 3.31 5.92
CA VAL A 56 -7.42 2.54 4.72
C VAL A 56 -7.69 3.46 3.54
N HIS A 57 -8.39 4.57 3.77
CA HIS A 57 -8.67 5.57 2.75
C HIS A 57 -7.37 6.12 2.17
N TRP A 58 -6.37 6.41 3.00
CA TRP A 58 -5.04 6.82 2.56
C TRP A 58 -4.36 5.77 1.66
N CYS A 59 -4.32 4.50 2.07
CA CYS A 59 -3.73 3.42 1.25
C CYS A 59 -4.40 3.32 -0.13
N ASN A 60 -5.73 3.43 -0.16
CA ASN A 60 -6.51 3.40 -1.40
C ASN A 60 -6.24 4.65 -2.25
N ARG A 61 -6.19 5.81 -1.61
CA ARG A 61 -5.90 7.10 -2.26
C ARG A 61 -4.54 7.07 -2.94
N LEU A 62 -3.50 6.57 -2.26
CA LEU A 62 -2.16 6.42 -2.83
C LEU A 62 -2.18 5.47 -4.04
N SER A 63 -2.84 4.31 -3.90
CA SER A 63 -3.00 3.34 -4.99
C SER A 63 -3.65 3.97 -6.23
N THR A 64 -4.80 4.62 -6.04
CA THR A 64 -5.53 5.33 -7.09
C THR A 64 -4.72 6.46 -7.71
N LEU A 65 -3.98 7.19 -6.89
CA LEU A 65 -3.14 8.29 -7.38
C LEU A 65 -2.02 7.76 -8.29
N VAL A 66 -1.35 6.66 -7.93
CA VAL A 66 -0.31 6.04 -8.78
C VAL A 66 -0.92 5.49 -10.07
N ASP A 67 -2.06 4.82 -9.98
CA ASP A 67 -2.79 4.32 -11.15
C ASP A 67 -3.21 5.45 -12.09
N ALA A 68 -3.66 6.58 -11.55
CA ALA A 68 -3.99 7.77 -12.34
C ALA A 68 -2.76 8.33 -13.05
N GLN A 69 -1.61 8.47 -12.37
CA GLN A 69 -0.37 8.94 -13.01
C GLN A 69 0.03 8.04 -14.18
N LEU A 70 -0.01 6.72 -13.98
CA LEU A 70 0.35 5.74 -15.01
C LEU A 70 -0.65 5.76 -16.18
N THR A 71 -1.95 5.84 -15.88
CA THR A 71 -3.02 5.90 -16.87
C THR A 71 -2.90 7.15 -17.74
N MET A 72 -2.72 8.33 -17.13
CA MET A 72 -2.53 9.59 -17.84
C MET A 72 -1.26 9.61 -18.71
N CYS A 73 -0.27 8.77 -18.39
CA CYS A 73 0.96 8.63 -19.16
C CYS A 73 0.82 7.71 -20.38
N THR A 74 -0.26 6.93 -20.50
CA THR A 74 -0.45 5.92 -21.56
C THR A 74 -0.33 6.51 -22.97
N ASN A 75 -0.88 7.71 -23.18
CA ASN A 75 -0.87 8.40 -24.48
C ASN A 75 0.30 9.40 -24.63
N LYS A 76 1.20 9.49 -23.64
CA LYS A 76 2.36 10.39 -23.69
C LYS A 76 3.52 9.76 -24.49
N PRO A 77 4.48 10.56 -24.97
CA PRO A 77 5.67 10.04 -25.65
C PRO A 77 6.44 9.04 -24.78
N ARG A 78 7.10 8.05 -25.40
CA ARG A 78 7.85 7.00 -24.69
C ARG A 78 8.76 7.56 -23.60
N ARG A 79 9.52 8.62 -23.90
CA ARG A 79 10.40 9.29 -22.93
C ARG A 79 9.69 9.69 -21.62
N LYS A 80 8.47 10.23 -21.70
CA LYS A 80 7.69 10.65 -20.52
C LYS A 80 7.26 9.44 -19.67
N LYS A 81 6.92 8.32 -20.33
CA LYS A 81 6.59 7.06 -19.64
C LYS A 81 7.80 6.53 -18.87
N ILE A 82 8.97 6.47 -19.51
CA ILE A 82 10.23 6.06 -18.88
C ILE A 82 10.55 6.93 -17.66
N MET A 83 10.42 8.25 -17.81
CA MET A 83 10.68 9.19 -16.72
C MET A 83 9.73 8.97 -15.54
N LEU A 84 8.44 8.74 -15.80
CA LEU A 84 7.46 8.51 -14.74
C LEU A 84 7.69 7.17 -14.03
N THR A 85 7.92 6.08 -14.76
CA THR A 85 8.11 4.77 -14.13
C THR A 85 9.41 4.70 -13.33
N ASN A 86 10.49 5.31 -13.82
CA ASN A 86 11.73 5.45 -13.06
C ASN A 86 11.51 6.32 -11.81
N TYR A 87 10.84 7.47 -11.96
CA TYR A 87 10.54 8.35 -10.83
C TYR A 87 9.75 7.63 -9.73
N LEU A 88 8.71 6.88 -10.09
CA LEU A 88 7.92 6.09 -9.12
C LEU A 88 8.73 4.97 -8.48
N LEU A 89 9.60 4.30 -9.23
CA LEU A 89 10.53 3.30 -8.69
C LEU A 89 11.48 3.94 -7.67
N ASP A 90 12.08 5.09 -8.01
CA ASP A 90 12.97 5.82 -7.11
C ASP A 90 12.22 6.28 -5.84
N VAL A 91 10.96 6.68 -5.95
CA VAL A 91 10.13 7.03 -4.78
C VAL A 91 9.93 5.81 -3.87
N ALA A 92 9.62 4.64 -4.44
CA ALA A 92 9.44 3.42 -3.65
C ALA A 92 10.73 3.01 -2.93
N VAL A 93 11.89 3.17 -3.59
CA VAL A 93 13.21 2.90 -3.01
C VAL A 93 13.52 3.84 -1.86
N GLU A 94 13.23 5.13 -2.03
CA GLU A 94 13.39 6.12 -0.97
C GLU A 94 12.43 5.86 0.20
N CYS A 95 11.21 5.39 -0.07
CA CYS A 95 10.29 4.93 0.98
C CYS A 95 10.89 3.76 1.78
N ILE A 96 11.46 2.74 1.12
CA ILE A 96 12.16 1.63 1.79
C ILE A 96 13.34 2.15 2.62
N SER A 97 14.16 3.05 2.06
CA SER A 97 15.30 3.63 2.77
C SER A 97 14.92 4.43 4.01
N ILE A 98 13.71 5.00 4.04
CA ILE A 98 13.17 5.73 5.18
C ILE A 98 12.52 4.76 6.20
N GLY A 99 12.20 3.53 5.80
CA GLY A 99 11.45 2.56 6.60
C GLY A 99 9.94 2.60 6.38
N ASN A 100 9.46 3.35 5.37
CA ASN A 100 8.06 3.33 4.97
C ASN A 100 7.78 2.21 3.95
N PHE A 101 7.63 0.98 4.45
CA PHE A 101 7.37 -0.18 3.59
C PHE A 101 5.96 -0.16 3.01
N ASN A 102 4.97 0.37 3.71
CA ASN A 102 3.58 0.38 3.22
C ASN A 102 3.45 1.18 1.91
N SER A 103 3.90 2.44 1.89
CA SER A 103 3.88 3.26 0.68
C SER A 103 4.74 2.67 -0.43
N ALA A 104 5.92 2.12 -0.11
CA ALA A 104 6.80 1.49 -1.09
C ALA A 104 6.12 0.31 -1.80
N ILE A 105 5.52 -0.59 -1.03
CA ILE A 105 4.86 -1.79 -1.54
C ILE A 105 3.65 -1.41 -2.39
N ILE A 106 2.84 -0.45 -1.94
CA ILE A 106 1.71 0.06 -2.74
C ILE A 106 2.19 0.53 -4.11
N ILE A 107 3.22 1.38 -4.17
CA ILE A 107 3.77 1.91 -5.43
C ILE A 107 4.31 0.78 -6.32
N LEU A 108 5.08 -0.15 -5.76
CA LEU A 108 5.66 -1.28 -6.50
C LEU A 108 4.59 -2.20 -7.08
N ILE A 109 3.55 -2.53 -6.31
CA ILE A 109 2.40 -3.32 -6.78
C ILE A 109 1.70 -2.58 -7.93
N ARG A 110 1.42 -1.28 -7.78
CA ARG A 110 0.78 -0.49 -8.86
C ARG A 110 1.63 -0.44 -10.12
N LEU A 111 2.94 -0.27 -9.97
CA LEU A 111 3.89 -0.33 -11.09
C LEU A 111 3.84 -1.70 -11.77
N ASP A 112 3.89 -2.81 -11.04
CA ASP A 112 3.90 -4.16 -11.64
C ASP A 112 2.57 -4.49 -12.32
N MET A 113 1.47 -3.96 -11.81
CA MET A 113 0.13 -4.16 -12.39
C MET A 113 -0.10 -3.33 -13.67
N SER A 114 0.62 -2.22 -13.84
CA SER A 114 0.37 -1.26 -14.91
C SER A 114 0.78 -1.78 -16.30
N PRO A 115 -0.07 -1.62 -17.33
CA PRO A 115 0.29 -1.90 -18.72
C PRO A 115 1.50 -1.08 -19.20
N VAL A 116 1.66 0.15 -18.69
CA VAL A 116 2.78 1.04 -19.06
C VAL A 116 4.11 0.42 -18.65
N SER A 117 4.20 -0.12 -17.44
CA SER A 117 5.40 -0.78 -16.91
C SER A 117 5.75 -2.07 -17.65
N LYS A 118 4.79 -2.70 -18.34
CA LYS A 118 5.01 -3.94 -19.11
C LYS A 118 5.37 -3.68 -20.57
N MET A 119 5.39 -2.42 -21.03
CA MET A 119 5.74 -2.09 -22.40
C MET A 119 7.21 -2.46 -22.69
N GLN A 120 7.43 -3.18 -23.80
CA GLN A 120 8.77 -3.57 -24.23
C GLN A 120 9.66 -2.33 -24.47
N GLY A 121 10.90 -2.41 -23.97
CA GLY A 121 11.88 -1.33 -24.09
C GLY A 121 11.58 -0.08 -23.24
N LEU A 122 10.60 -0.11 -22.34
CA LEU A 122 10.37 1.00 -21.42
C LEU A 122 11.50 1.16 -20.39
N TRP A 123 12.08 0.05 -19.98
CA TRP A 123 13.13 0.04 -18.97
C TRP A 123 14.50 -0.01 -19.63
N ALA A 124 15.42 0.81 -19.14
CA ALA A 124 16.84 0.49 -19.26
C ALA A 124 17.08 -0.84 -18.52
N GLU A 125 17.96 -1.68 -19.04
CA GLU A 125 18.22 -3.02 -18.48
C GLU A 125 18.52 -2.99 -16.97
N HIS A 126 19.34 -2.03 -16.53
CA HIS A 126 19.64 -1.80 -15.12
C HIS A 126 18.37 -1.55 -14.29
N ASN A 127 17.47 -0.68 -14.77
CA ASN A 127 16.25 -0.31 -14.03
C ASN A 127 15.25 -1.46 -14.00
N TRP A 128 15.18 -2.27 -15.05
CA TRP A 128 14.36 -3.48 -15.05
C TRP A 128 14.86 -4.51 -14.05
N SER A 129 16.17 -4.76 -14.04
CA SER A 129 16.80 -5.66 -13.07
C SER A 129 16.55 -5.17 -11.63
N TYR A 130 16.69 -3.88 -11.40
CA TYR A 130 16.43 -3.27 -10.09
C TYR A 130 14.96 -3.36 -9.68
N PHE A 131 14.04 -3.08 -10.60
CA PHE A 131 12.60 -3.27 -10.36
C PHE A 131 12.28 -4.73 -10.01
N ASN A 132 12.83 -5.71 -10.74
CA ASN A 132 12.61 -7.12 -10.43
C ASN A 132 13.18 -7.51 -9.06
N LYS A 133 14.35 -6.99 -8.67
CA LYS A 133 14.89 -7.19 -7.31
C LYS A 133 13.93 -6.66 -6.24
N MET A 134 13.36 -5.47 -6.46
CA MET A 134 12.38 -4.89 -5.55
C MET A 134 11.07 -5.67 -5.52
N LYS A 135 10.64 -6.25 -6.66
CA LYS A 135 9.49 -7.15 -6.68
C LYS A 135 9.73 -8.42 -5.89
N HIS A 136 10.93 -8.99 -5.93
CA HIS A 136 11.26 -10.15 -5.09
C HIS A 136 11.14 -9.84 -3.60
N LEU A 137 11.46 -8.62 -3.15
CA LEU A 137 11.26 -8.22 -1.76
C LEU A 137 9.79 -8.36 -1.32
N ILE A 138 8.86 -8.08 -2.24
CA ILE A 138 7.42 -7.96 -1.96
C ILE A 138 6.62 -9.08 -2.61
N ASP A 139 7.29 -10.17 -2.98
CA ASP A 139 6.72 -11.31 -3.68
C ASP A 139 5.68 -11.99 -2.78
N PRO A 140 4.40 -12.08 -3.20
CA PRO A 140 3.38 -12.79 -2.42
C PRO A 140 3.66 -14.29 -2.28
N ASN A 141 4.48 -14.88 -3.16
CA ASN A 141 4.85 -16.29 -3.07
C ASN A 141 5.44 -16.63 -1.70
N LYS A 142 5.08 -17.81 -1.17
CA LYS A 142 5.44 -18.25 0.18
C LYS A 142 5.04 -17.25 1.27
N ASN A 143 3.90 -16.58 1.09
CA ASN A 143 3.32 -15.63 2.04
C ASN A 143 4.27 -14.48 2.40
N PHE A 144 4.84 -13.82 1.39
CA PHE A 144 5.73 -12.66 1.58
C PHE A 144 7.00 -12.98 2.37
N SER A 145 7.60 -14.17 2.17
CA SER A 145 8.74 -14.64 2.99
C SER A 145 9.93 -13.66 3.00
N ASN A 146 10.19 -12.99 1.88
CA ASN A 146 11.30 -12.03 1.77
C ASN A 146 11.02 -10.76 2.59
N TYR A 147 9.83 -10.18 2.45
CA TYR A 147 9.41 -9.05 3.29
C TYR A 147 9.36 -9.44 4.78
N ARG A 148 8.88 -10.65 5.10
CA ARG A 148 8.84 -11.16 6.47
C ARG A 148 10.24 -11.29 7.10
N ALA A 149 11.26 -11.64 6.31
CA ALA A 149 12.64 -11.64 6.81
C ALA A 149 13.10 -10.22 7.21
N TYR A 150 12.76 -9.19 6.41
CA TYR A 150 13.03 -7.79 6.78
C TYR A 150 12.23 -7.37 8.02
N LEU A 151 10.95 -7.74 8.09
CA LEU A 151 10.10 -7.48 9.25
C LEU A 151 10.67 -8.12 10.52
N GLN A 152 11.22 -9.33 10.41
CA GLN A 152 11.85 -10.01 11.53
C GLN A 152 13.09 -9.26 12.03
N VAL A 153 13.96 -8.79 11.13
CA VAL A 153 15.12 -7.98 11.52
C VAL A 153 14.70 -6.70 12.25
N ALA A 154 13.63 -6.03 11.80
CA ALA A 154 13.11 -4.85 12.49
C ALA A 154 12.59 -5.18 13.90
N LYS A 155 11.88 -6.32 14.04
CA LYS A 155 11.42 -6.84 15.34
C LYS A 155 12.57 -7.15 16.29
N ASP A 156 13.59 -7.85 15.82
CA ASP A 156 14.76 -8.23 16.61
C ASP A 156 15.52 -6.99 17.11
N ARG A 157 15.65 -5.96 16.27
CA ARG A 157 16.23 -4.66 16.68
C ARG A 157 15.40 -3.98 17.76
N THR A 158 14.08 -4.01 17.61
CA THR A 158 13.15 -3.41 18.57
C THR A 158 13.25 -4.07 19.95
N GLU A 159 13.56 -5.37 19.99
CA GLU A 159 13.74 -6.12 21.25
C GLU A 159 15.12 -5.91 21.89
N THR A 160 16.13 -5.47 21.14
CA THR A 160 17.53 -5.46 21.58
C THR A 160 18.11 -4.06 21.81
N ASP A 161 17.51 -3.01 21.26
CA ASP A 161 18.01 -1.63 21.36
C ASP A 161 16.89 -0.66 21.75
N GLU A 162 17.01 -0.09 22.95
CA GLU A 162 16.07 0.90 23.50
C GLU A 162 16.03 2.20 22.68
N ASN A 163 17.05 2.49 21.86
CA ASN A 163 17.11 3.68 21.00
C ASN A 163 16.35 3.52 19.68
N VAL A 164 15.83 2.32 19.36
CA VAL A 164 15.06 2.04 18.13
C VAL A 164 13.74 2.81 18.06
N VAL A 165 13.28 3.38 19.18
CA VAL A 165 12.06 4.21 19.25
C VAL A 165 12.09 5.39 18.28
N ASP A 166 13.26 5.87 17.85
CA ASP A 166 13.40 6.97 16.89
C ASP A 166 13.48 6.54 15.42
N GLU A 167 13.65 5.24 15.12
CA GLU A 167 13.70 4.74 13.74
C GLU A 167 12.29 4.57 13.17
N ILE A 168 12.03 5.20 12.01
CA ILE A 168 10.75 5.07 11.33
C ILE A 168 10.62 3.66 10.76
N PHE A 169 9.55 2.96 11.13
CA PHE A 169 9.17 1.70 10.50
C PHE A 169 7.65 1.66 10.30
N ILE A 170 7.20 1.74 9.06
CA ILE A 170 5.78 1.60 8.70
C ILE A 170 5.59 0.26 8.00
N PRO A 171 5.00 -0.75 8.67
CA PRO A 171 4.85 -2.07 8.09
C PRO A 171 3.85 -2.06 6.93
N TYR A 172 3.96 -3.02 6.02
CA TYR A 172 2.92 -3.33 5.05
C TYR A 172 1.62 -3.68 5.78
N PHE A 173 0.70 -2.73 5.79
CA PHE A 173 -0.48 -2.75 6.64
C PHE A 173 -1.43 -3.88 6.26
N GLU A 174 -1.58 -4.15 4.96
CA GLU A 174 -2.45 -5.21 4.49
C GLU A 174 -2.01 -6.60 4.97
N LEU A 175 -0.70 -6.88 4.95
CA LEU A 175 -0.17 -8.14 5.46
C LEU A 175 -0.34 -8.25 6.99
N LEU A 176 -0.12 -7.15 7.71
CA LEU A 176 -0.39 -7.08 9.15
C LEU A 176 -1.86 -7.41 9.44
N MET A 177 -2.80 -6.77 8.74
CA MET A 177 -4.23 -7.00 8.93
C MET A 177 -4.66 -8.42 8.56
N LYS A 178 -4.06 -9.00 7.51
CA LYS A 178 -4.27 -10.40 7.14
C LYS A 178 -3.82 -11.34 8.25
N ASP A 179 -2.64 -11.12 8.82
CA ASP A 179 -2.10 -11.96 9.89
C ASP A 179 -2.95 -11.85 11.16
N LEU A 180 -3.38 -10.64 11.52
CA LEU A 180 -4.29 -10.41 12.66
C LEU A 180 -5.64 -11.11 12.46
N TYR A 181 -6.22 -11.05 11.27
CA TYR A 181 -7.47 -11.75 10.96
C TYR A 181 -7.31 -13.26 11.07
N VAL A 182 -6.25 -13.84 10.48
CA VAL A 182 -6.01 -15.29 10.53
C VAL A 182 -5.81 -15.76 11.97
N ALA A 183 -5.03 -15.03 12.77
CA ALA A 183 -4.81 -15.39 14.16
C ALA A 183 -6.10 -15.30 15.00
N ASP A 184 -6.91 -14.26 14.80
CA ASP A 184 -8.18 -14.07 15.52
C ASP A 184 -9.24 -15.11 15.13
N ASP A 185 -9.37 -15.42 13.83
CA ASP A 185 -10.32 -16.44 13.34
C ASP A 185 -9.98 -17.84 13.87
N VAL A 186 -8.68 -18.19 13.91
CA VAL A 186 -8.24 -19.49 14.45
C VAL A 186 -8.41 -19.53 15.97
N SER A 187 -8.04 -18.46 16.69
CA SER A 187 -8.20 -18.37 18.15
C SER A 187 -9.67 -18.46 18.58
N SER A 188 -10.58 -17.91 17.78
CA SER A 188 -12.03 -17.96 18.04
C SER A 188 -12.63 -19.35 17.79
N ARG A 189 -12.00 -20.20 16.98
CA ARG A 189 -12.50 -21.53 16.60
C ARG A 189 -11.84 -22.69 17.36
N SER A 190 -10.63 -22.51 17.89
CA SER A 190 -9.87 -23.56 18.58
C SER A 190 -9.64 -23.19 20.04
N SER A 191 -10.20 -23.96 20.97
CA SER A 191 -9.99 -23.78 22.41
C SER A 191 -8.64 -24.30 22.92
N LYS A 192 -7.91 -25.11 22.13
CA LYS A 192 -6.66 -25.74 22.55
C LYS A 192 -5.41 -24.89 22.28
N ASP A 193 -5.40 -24.11 21.20
CA ASP A 193 -4.23 -23.31 20.77
C ASP A 193 -4.47 -21.79 20.87
N SER A 194 -5.58 -21.36 21.47
CA SER A 194 -5.99 -19.95 21.55
C SER A 194 -4.97 -19.06 22.27
N GLY A 195 -4.24 -19.60 23.24
CA GLY A 195 -3.23 -18.85 24.02
C GLY A 195 -2.04 -18.37 23.18
N ASP A 196 -1.46 -19.25 22.36
CA ASP A 196 -0.30 -18.91 21.51
C ASP A 196 -0.70 -17.94 20.40
N LEU A 197 -1.87 -18.15 19.78
CA LEU A 197 -2.39 -17.25 18.74
C LEU A 197 -2.71 -15.86 19.28
N THR A 198 -3.31 -15.78 20.48
CA THR A 198 -3.55 -14.51 21.17
C THR A 198 -2.22 -13.80 21.45
N PHE A 199 -1.19 -14.54 21.88
CA PHE A 199 0.14 -13.97 22.09
C PHE A 199 0.75 -13.42 20.80
N GLN A 200 0.59 -14.09 19.65
CA GLN A 200 1.06 -13.59 18.35
C GLN A 200 0.35 -12.28 17.92
N ILE A 201 -0.95 -12.17 18.20
CA ILE A 201 -1.73 -10.94 17.98
C ILE A 201 -1.16 -9.82 18.84
N GLU A 202 -1.06 -10.04 20.15
CA GLU A 202 -0.57 -9.03 21.08
C GLU A 202 0.85 -8.60 20.75
N LYS A 203 1.72 -9.54 20.37
CA LYS A 203 3.09 -9.25 19.95
C LYS A 203 3.13 -8.39 18.68
N SER A 204 2.27 -8.66 17.71
CA SER A 204 2.18 -7.86 16.47
C SER A 204 1.69 -6.43 16.74
N ILE A 205 0.68 -6.28 17.61
CA ILE A 205 0.16 -4.98 18.04
C ILE A 205 1.22 -4.22 18.84
N HIS A 206 1.95 -4.90 19.72
CA HIS A 206 3.03 -4.32 20.51
C HIS A 206 4.12 -3.67 19.65
N TYR A 207 4.58 -4.35 18.60
CA TYR A 207 5.56 -3.74 17.69
C TYR A 207 5.02 -2.51 16.98
N LEU A 208 3.77 -2.54 16.51
CA LEU A 208 3.15 -1.38 15.87
C LEU A 208 3.02 -0.19 16.85
N GLU A 209 2.68 -0.46 18.11
CA GLU A 209 2.64 0.55 19.18
C GLU A 209 4.01 1.18 19.45
N ILE A 210 5.11 0.44 19.26
CA ILE A 210 6.47 0.99 19.34
C ILE A 210 6.77 1.82 18.09
N TRP A 211 6.63 1.23 16.90
CA TRP A 211 7.05 1.88 15.66
C TRP A 211 6.29 3.16 15.33
N LYS A 212 5.01 3.26 15.72
CA LYS A 212 4.23 4.50 15.51
C LYS A 212 4.72 5.68 16.36
N LYS A 213 5.53 5.44 17.40
CA LYS A 213 6.12 6.50 18.25
C LYS A 213 7.27 7.24 17.58
N ALA A 214 7.89 6.67 16.54
CA ALA A 214 9.01 7.25 15.82
C ALA A 214 8.75 8.70 15.42
N GLN A 215 9.66 9.62 15.77
CA GLN A 215 9.52 11.04 15.48
C GLN A 215 9.82 11.32 14.00
N CYS A 216 8.85 11.91 13.30
CA CYS A 216 9.05 12.36 11.93
C CYS A 216 9.71 13.74 11.92
N SER A 217 11.03 13.80 11.69
CA SER A 217 11.79 15.05 11.59
C SER A 217 11.64 15.76 10.23
N PHE A 218 10.87 15.17 9.31
CA PHE A 218 10.71 15.73 7.97
C PHE A 218 9.75 16.90 7.97
N LYS A 219 10.20 18.04 7.42
CA LYS A 219 9.34 19.21 7.25
C LYS A 219 8.28 18.94 6.19
N GLU A 220 7.02 19.13 6.55
CA GLU A 220 5.90 19.06 5.61
C GLU A 220 5.94 20.21 4.60
N ILE A 221 5.60 19.90 3.37
CA ILE A 221 5.51 20.83 2.24
C ILE A 221 4.01 20.95 1.89
N PRO A 222 3.33 22.02 2.31
CA PRO A 222 1.86 22.10 2.29
C PRO A 222 1.23 21.86 0.91
N ILE A 223 1.89 22.32 -0.15
CA ILE A 223 1.37 22.14 -1.52
C ILE A 223 1.40 20.67 -1.98
N ILE A 224 2.42 19.90 -1.55
CA ILE A 224 2.53 18.47 -1.86
C ILE A 224 1.53 17.68 -1.02
N ILE A 225 1.46 17.95 0.29
CA ILE A 225 0.49 17.31 1.20
C ILE A 225 -0.93 17.51 0.68
N LYS A 226 -1.31 18.76 0.37
CA LYS A 226 -2.63 19.09 -0.17
C LYS A 226 -2.94 18.34 -1.47
N TYR A 227 -1.95 18.17 -2.35
CA TYR A 227 -2.13 17.40 -3.59
C TYR A 227 -2.33 15.91 -3.32
N LEU A 228 -1.53 15.33 -2.44
CA LEU A 228 -1.61 13.91 -2.08
C LEU A 228 -2.95 13.56 -1.42
N GLU A 229 -3.44 14.43 -0.54
CA GLU A 229 -4.70 14.23 0.20
C GLU A 229 -5.95 14.66 -0.58
N SER A 230 -5.81 15.37 -1.70
CA SER A 230 -6.94 15.87 -2.49
C SER A 230 -7.57 14.78 -3.36
N ASP A 231 -8.90 14.60 -3.35
CA ASP A 231 -9.60 13.61 -4.20
C ASP A 231 -9.75 14.00 -5.69
N VAL A 232 -9.30 15.20 -6.07
CA VAL A 232 -9.55 15.84 -7.38
C VAL A 232 -8.95 15.07 -8.59
N ILE A 233 -8.08 14.08 -8.37
CA ILE A 233 -7.35 13.39 -9.46
C ILE A 233 -8.24 12.39 -10.25
N LEU A 234 -9.45 12.08 -9.77
CA LEU A 234 -10.39 11.19 -10.46
C LEU A 234 -11.15 11.90 -11.60
N ASP A 235 -10.48 12.15 -12.74
CA ASP A 235 -11.20 12.41 -13.99
C ASP A 235 -11.86 11.10 -14.50
N ARG A 236 -12.99 11.20 -15.21
CA ARG A 236 -13.78 10.07 -15.74
C ARG A 236 -12.94 9.13 -16.61
N SER A 237 -11.91 9.64 -17.26
CA SER A 237 -10.97 8.85 -18.08
C SER A 237 -10.15 7.84 -17.26
N CYS A 238 -9.74 8.17 -16.03
CA CYS A 238 -9.05 7.26 -15.12
C CYS A 238 -10.00 6.19 -14.56
N GLN A 239 -11.25 6.55 -14.27
CA GLN A 239 -12.26 5.59 -13.78
C GLN A 239 -12.54 4.47 -14.80
N VAL A 240 -12.65 4.79 -16.09
CA VAL A 240 -12.93 3.79 -17.14
C VAL A 240 -11.77 2.80 -17.30
N HIS A 241 -10.51 3.25 -17.21
CA HIS A 241 -9.35 2.36 -17.30
C HIS A 241 -9.14 1.52 -16.04
N LEU A 242 -9.42 2.06 -14.85
CA LEU A 242 -9.46 1.29 -13.60
C LEU A 242 -10.49 0.15 -13.71
N LEU A 243 -11.72 0.46 -14.14
CA LEU A 243 -12.80 -0.53 -14.37
C LEU A 243 -12.45 -1.56 -15.47
N GLN A 244 -11.73 -1.16 -16.52
CA GLN A 244 -11.28 -2.08 -17.57
C GLN A 244 -10.18 -3.02 -17.07
N SER A 245 -9.24 -2.53 -16.24
CA SER A 245 -8.23 -3.37 -15.60
C SER A 245 -8.82 -4.35 -14.58
N GLU A 246 -9.98 -4.03 -14.00
CA GLU A 246 -10.78 -4.92 -13.16
C GLU A 246 -11.51 -6.00 -13.98
N SER A 247 -11.87 -5.72 -15.23
CA SER A 247 -12.63 -6.64 -16.10
C SER A 247 -11.77 -7.70 -16.83
N LEU A 248 -10.44 -7.65 -16.71
CA LEU A 248 -9.53 -8.57 -17.41
C LEU A 248 -9.26 -9.91 -16.67
N THR A 249 -10.06 -10.25 -15.66
CA THR A 249 -10.23 -11.66 -15.25
C THR A 249 -11.20 -12.36 -16.21
N PRO A 250 -10.83 -13.48 -16.85
CA PRO A 250 -11.75 -14.14 -17.79
C PRO A 250 -12.81 -14.89 -16.99
N CYS A 251 -14.01 -14.33 -16.88
CA CYS A 251 -15.22 -15.12 -16.68
C CYS A 251 -16.40 -14.44 -17.35
N GLY A 252 -17.06 -15.19 -18.22
CA GLY A 252 -18.03 -14.70 -19.18
C GLY A 252 -19.39 -14.29 -18.64
N SER A 253 -20.21 -13.88 -19.61
CA SER A 253 -21.66 -13.61 -19.61
C SER A 253 -22.18 -12.39 -18.84
N ASN A 254 -22.51 -11.36 -19.64
CA ASN A 254 -23.65 -10.44 -19.58
C ASN A 254 -24.54 -10.43 -18.33
N SER A 255 -24.65 -9.26 -17.69
CA SER A 255 -25.89 -8.44 -17.73
C SER A 255 -25.63 -7.05 -17.13
N ARG A 256 -26.31 -6.06 -17.72
CA ARG A 256 -26.13 -4.62 -17.56
C ARG A 256 -26.93 -4.06 -16.37
N SER A 257 -26.44 -2.92 -15.90
CA SER A 257 -27.16 -1.76 -15.31
C SER A 257 -27.93 -1.97 -14.01
N GLU A 258 -27.32 -1.55 -12.89
CA GLU A 258 -27.95 -0.79 -11.78
C GLU A 258 -27.05 -0.57 -10.54
N GLN A 259 -25.80 -1.05 -10.53
CA GLN A 259 -24.93 -1.03 -9.33
C GLN A 259 -23.85 0.07 -9.27
N THR A 260 -23.99 1.17 -10.00
CA THR A 260 -22.89 2.16 -10.15
C THR A 260 -22.66 3.08 -8.95
N SER A 261 -23.60 3.22 -8.01
CA SER A 261 -23.42 4.13 -6.85
C SER A 261 -22.83 3.45 -5.61
N ALA A 262 -23.10 2.15 -5.40
CA ALA A 262 -22.68 1.42 -4.19
C ALA A 262 -21.26 0.83 -4.26
N ARG A 263 -20.57 0.94 -5.41
CA ARG A 263 -19.23 0.35 -5.62
C ARG A 263 -18.05 1.26 -5.24
N LEU A 264 -18.31 2.51 -4.89
CA LEU A 264 -17.27 3.49 -4.55
C LEU A 264 -16.65 3.29 -3.15
N ALA A 265 -17.13 2.30 -2.37
CA ALA A 265 -16.79 2.20 -0.95
C ALA A 265 -16.06 0.91 -0.52
N GLU A 266 -15.61 -0.01 -1.39
CA GLU A 266 -14.89 -1.20 -0.88
C GLU A 266 -13.67 -1.68 -1.70
N PRO A 267 -12.57 -0.92 -1.69
CA PRO A 267 -11.28 -1.37 -2.25
C PRO A 267 -10.66 -2.57 -1.51
N ILE A 268 -10.97 -2.79 -0.22
CA ILE A 268 -10.43 -3.91 0.57
C ILE A 268 -10.90 -5.27 0.01
N LYS A 269 -12.12 -5.38 -0.51
CA LYS A 269 -12.60 -6.63 -1.12
C LYS A 269 -11.88 -6.95 -2.43
N TRP A 270 -11.46 -5.93 -3.19
CA TRP A 270 -10.70 -6.14 -4.42
C TRP A 270 -9.28 -6.62 -4.14
N VAL A 271 -8.62 -6.01 -3.16
CA VAL A 271 -7.29 -6.40 -2.68
C VAL A 271 -7.32 -7.84 -2.16
N ARG A 272 -8.30 -8.18 -1.30
CA ARG A 272 -8.54 -9.55 -0.83
C ARG A 272 -8.77 -10.53 -1.98
N ARG A 273 -9.61 -10.20 -2.96
CA ARG A 273 -9.86 -11.03 -4.16
C ARG A 273 -8.63 -11.19 -5.05
N LYS A 274 -7.77 -10.17 -5.16
CA LYS A 274 -6.53 -10.21 -5.95
C LYS A 274 -5.49 -11.10 -5.27
N VAL A 275 -5.36 -10.99 -3.96
CA VAL A 275 -4.57 -11.87 -3.10
C VAL A 275 -5.09 -13.29 -3.25
N ASP A 276 -6.37 -13.54 -3.03
CA ASP A 276 -6.98 -14.87 -3.17
C ASP A 276 -6.81 -15.47 -4.58
N TYR A 277 -6.92 -14.66 -5.65
CA TYR A 277 -6.67 -15.08 -7.03
C TYR A 277 -5.20 -15.48 -7.27
N LEU A 278 -4.24 -14.72 -6.74
CA LEU A 278 -2.81 -15.03 -6.84
C LEU A 278 -2.41 -16.27 -6.03
N PHE A 279 -3.21 -16.70 -5.05
CA PHE A 279 -2.98 -17.90 -4.23
C PHE A 279 -3.80 -19.14 -4.67
N SER A 280 -4.62 -19.02 -5.71
CA SER A 280 -5.42 -20.12 -6.30
C SER A 280 -4.80 -20.77 -7.54
N GLN A 281 -3.58 -20.36 -7.92
CA GLN A 281 -2.72 -20.96 -8.96
C GLN A 281 -1.49 -21.59 -8.29
#